data_AF-G6YX96-F1
#
_entry.id   AF-G6YX96-F1
#
_cell.length_a   1.000
_cell.length_b   1.000
_cell.length_c   1.000
_cell.angle_alpha   90.00
_cell.angle_beta   90.00
_cell.angle_gamma   90.00
#
_symmetry.space_group_name_H-M   'P 1'
#
loop_
_entity.id
_entity.type
_entity.pdbx_description
1 polymer ?
#
loop_
_entity_poly.entity_id
_entity_poly.type
_entity_poly.pdbx_seq_one_letter_code
_entity_poly.pdbx_strand_id
1 'polypeptide(L)'
;MKHLVAVYGTLKRGRNNSHILRGARFVGTDWMPELSLYHLGPYPGAIEEPSPGVRVEVYAVTDTMLKTLDELEDFFPERPQSSLYIRQTMDTRHGSAWVYIYNRPVKTIQRLRSGSW
;
A
#
# COMPACT_ATOMS: atom_id res chain seq x y z
N MET A 1 -0.61 19.20 5.81
CA MET A 1 0.74 18.64 5.98
C MET A 1 1.07 17.76 4.77
N LYS A 2 2.31 17.28 4.63
CA LYS A 2 2.69 16.32 3.56
C LYS A 2 2.97 14.98 4.21
N HIS A 3 2.32 13.92 3.71
CA HIS A 3 2.52 12.55 4.18
C HIS A 3 3.28 11.76 3.13
N LEU A 4 4.11 10.81 3.57
CA LEU A 4 4.65 9.80 2.68
C LEU A 4 3.70 8.59 2.67
N VAL A 5 3.42 8.05 1.50
CA VAL A 5 2.63 6.84 1.32
C VAL A 5 3.41 5.90 0.39
N ALA A 6 3.57 4.65 0.80
CA ALA A 6 4.19 3.61 0.00
C ALA A 6 3.11 2.71 -0.63
N VAL A 7 3.06 2.67 -1.97
CA VAL A 7 2.08 1.89 -2.73
C VAL A 7 2.74 0.72 -3.44
N TYR A 8 2.12 -0.46 -3.38
CA TYR A 8 2.68 -1.72 -3.90
C TYR A 8 1.87 -2.35 -5.04
N GLY A 9 0.72 -1.76 -5.41
CA GLY A 9 -0.30 -2.40 -6.23
C GLY A 9 -0.91 -1.56 -7.34
N THR A 10 -2.24 -1.57 -7.43
CA THR A 10 -3.06 -0.91 -8.47
C THR A 10 -2.97 0.62 -8.47
N LEU A 11 -2.34 1.20 -7.45
CA LEU A 11 -2.03 2.63 -7.34
C LEU A 11 -0.72 3.02 -8.04
N LYS A 12 0.12 2.07 -8.47
CA LYS A 12 1.36 2.35 -9.20
C LYS A 12 1.08 3.05 -10.52
N ARG A 13 2.04 3.85 -10.97
CA ARG A 13 1.92 4.68 -12.19
C ARG A 13 1.51 3.82 -13.40
N GLY A 14 0.46 4.24 -14.12
CA GLY A 14 -0.04 3.54 -15.31
C GLY A 14 -1.08 2.44 -15.03
N ARG A 15 -1.54 2.29 -13.79
CA ARG A 15 -2.63 1.40 -13.40
C ARG A 15 -3.94 2.20 -13.17
N ASN A 16 -5.07 1.49 -13.07
CA ASN A 16 -6.44 2.04 -13.06
C ASN A 16 -6.65 3.19 -12.06
N ASN A 17 -6.00 3.13 -10.89
CA ASN A 17 -6.20 4.12 -9.82
C ASN A 17 -5.12 5.21 -9.76
N SER A 18 -4.20 5.25 -10.72
CA SER A 18 -3.11 6.26 -10.75
C SER A 18 -3.62 7.70 -10.86
N HIS A 19 -4.88 7.90 -11.26
CA HIS A 19 -5.54 9.20 -11.26
C HIS A 19 -5.70 9.80 -9.85
N ILE A 20 -5.79 8.99 -8.80
CA ILE A 20 -5.89 9.46 -7.41
C ILE A 20 -4.57 10.10 -6.95
N LEU A 21 -3.44 9.60 -7.45
CA LEU A 21 -2.12 10.16 -7.19
C LEU A 21 -1.73 11.24 -8.22
N ARG A 22 -2.65 11.68 -9.07
CA ARG A 22 -2.39 12.75 -10.05
C ARG A 22 -2.12 14.06 -9.31
N GLY A 23 -0.86 14.52 -9.37
CA GLY A 23 -0.39 15.69 -8.63
C GLY A 23 0.37 15.37 -7.35
N ALA A 24 0.40 14.10 -6.90
CA ALA A 24 1.33 13.67 -5.87
C ALA A 24 2.77 13.73 -6.40
N ARG A 25 3.70 14.12 -5.53
CA ARG A 25 5.12 14.11 -5.89
C ARG A 25 5.66 12.70 -5.69
N PHE A 26 6.10 12.06 -6.78
CA PHE A 26 6.88 10.84 -6.71
C PHE A 26 8.20 11.10 -5.98
N VAL A 27 8.49 10.30 -4.96
CA VAL A 27 9.71 10.41 -4.14
C VAL A 27 10.76 9.40 -4.59
N GLY A 28 10.33 8.15 -4.82
CA GLY A 28 11.22 7.09 -5.27
C GLY A 28 10.59 5.71 -5.10
N THR A 29 11.37 4.67 -5.34
CA THR A 29 10.98 3.28 -5.06
C THR A 29 11.71 2.74 -3.84
N ASP A 30 11.16 1.71 -3.23
CA ASP A 30 11.83 0.92 -2.18
C ASP A 30 11.47 -0.57 -2.23
N TRP A 31 12.18 -1.37 -1.45
CA TRP A 31 11.92 -2.79 -1.23
C TRP A 31 11.70 -3.05 0.26
N MET A 32 10.55 -3.61 0.60
CA MET A 32 10.11 -3.85 1.97
C MET A 32 10.13 -5.35 2.29
N PRO A 33 11.23 -5.89 2.87
CA PRO A 33 11.37 -7.32 3.21
C PRO A 33 10.41 -7.81 4.30
N GLU A 34 9.88 -6.91 5.11
CA GLU A 34 8.89 -7.17 6.15
C GLU A 34 7.47 -7.38 5.61
N LEU A 35 7.27 -7.19 4.30
CA LEU A 35 5.99 -7.39 3.64
C LEU A 35 6.00 -8.62 2.73
N SER A 36 4.85 -9.26 2.62
CA SER A 36 4.51 -10.27 1.62
C SER A 36 3.30 -9.83 0.82
N LEU A 37 3.34 -10.04 -0.51
CA LEU A 37 2.27 -9.62 -1.40
C LEU A 37 1.41 -10.82 -1.82
N TYR A 38 0.10 -10.65 -1.83
CA TYR A 38 -0.89 -11.67 -2.19
C TYR A 38 -1.78 -11.19 -3.33
N HIS A 39 -2.12 -12.10 -4.25
CA HIS A 39 -3.07 -11.87 -5.33
C HIS A 39 -4.50 -12.16 -4.86
N LEU A 40 -5.27 -11.13 -4.55
CA LEU A 40 -6.64 -11.24 -4.03
C LEU A 40 -7.71 -11.23 -5.13
N GLY A 41 -7.30 -11.31 -6.39
CA GLY A 41 -8.16 -11.24 -7.56
C GLY A 41 -7.93 -9.93 -8.30
N PRO A 42 -8.83 -8.95 -8.23
CA PRO A 42 -8.67 -7.69 -8.96
C PRO A 42 -7.61 -6.75 -8.37
N TYR A 43 -7.15 -6.99 -7.14
CA TYR A 43 -6.17 -6.17 -6.43
C TYR A 43 -5.20 -7.03 -5.61
N PRO A 44 -4.00 -6.51 -5.27
CA PRO A 44 -3.10 -7.17 -4.34
C PRO A 44 -3.40 -6.80 -2.90
N GLY A 45 -3.01 -7.65 -1.96
CA GLY A 45 -2.93 -7.30 -0.54
C GLY A 45 -1.53 -7.51 0.01
N ALA A 46 -0.97 -6.51 0.69
CA ALA A 46 0.26 -6.67 1.46
C ALA A 46 -0.07 -7.13 2.88
N ILE A 47 0.71 -8.08 3.40
CA ILE A 47 0.65 -8.53 4.79
C ILE A 47 2.04 -8.37 5.39
N GLU A 48 2.09 -8.00 6.66
CA GLU A 48 3.32 -7.96 7.46
C GLU A 48 3.79 -9.40 7.73
N GLU A 49 4.57 -9.93 6.79
CA GLU A 49 5.19 -11.25 6.84
C GLU A 49 6.50 -11.21 6.05
N PRO A 50 7.62 -11.72 6.61
CA PRO A 50 8.91 -11.74 5.94
C PRO A 50 8.88 -12.35 4.53
N SER A 51 9.51 -11.69 3.57
CA SER A 51 9.68 -12.15 2.19
C SER A 51 10.99 -11.65 1.56
N PRO A 52 11.33 -12.07 0.33
CA PRO A 52 12.41 -11.45 -0.45
C PRO A 52 12.24 -9.94 -0.70
N GLY A 53 11.07 -9.37 -0.40
CA GLY A 53 10.76 -7.94 -0.43
C GLY A 53 9.60 -7.60 -1.34
N VAL A 54 8.75 -6.67 -0.90
CA VAL A 54 7.71 -6.06 -1.75
C VAL A 54 8.22 -4.75 -2.34
N ARG A 55 8.13 -4.59 -3.66
CA ARG A 55 8.56 -3.38 -4.36
C ARG A 55 7.48 -2.30 -4.32
N VAL A 56 7.76 -1.22 -3.59
CA VAL A 56 6.86 -0.08 -3.39
C VAL A 56 7.30 1.16 -4.17
N GLU A 57 6.33 2.02 -4.47
CA GLU A 57 6.54 3.40 -4.93
C GLU A 57 6.12 4.35 -3.80
N VAL A 58 7.00 5.28 -3.43
CA VAL A 58 6.75 6.24 -2.36
C VAL A 58 6.34 7.58 -2.98
N TYR A 59 5.21 8.10 -2.50
CA TYR A 59 4.64 9.37 -2.92
C TYR A 59 4.49 10.32 -1.74
N ALA A 60 4.76 11.61 -1.96
CA ALA A 60 4.38 12.65 -1.04
C ALA A 60 2.98 13.17 -1.42
N VAL A 61 2.03 12.97 -0.51
CA VAL A 61 0.60 13.27 -0.71
C VAL A 61 0.13 14.35 0.28
N THR A 62 -0.96 15.04 -0.07
CA THR A 62 -1.64 15.98 0.84
C THR A 62 -2.61 15.24 1.75
N ASP A 63 -3.12 15.91 2.78
CA ASP A 63 -4.16 15.36 3.67
C ASP A 63 -5.42 14.93 2.88
N THR A 64 -5.82 15.72 1.89
CA THR A 64 -6.98 15.41 1.02
C THR A 64 -6.75 14.13 0.22
N MET A 65 -5.56 13.97 -0.36
CA MET A 65 -5.23 12.78 -1.13
C MET A 65 -5.15 11.54 -0.23
N LEU A 66 -4.60 11.69 0.98
CA LEU A 66 -4.56 10.60 1.95
C LEU A 66 -5.98 10.14 2.33
N LYS A 67 -6.92 11.07 2.50
CA LYS A 67 -8.32 10.73 2.75
C LYS A 67 -8.97 9.99 1.57
N THR A 68 -8.69 10.41 0.33
CA THR A 68 -9.17 9.69 -0.87
C THR A 68 -8.58 8.28 -0.96
N LEU A 69 -7.34 8.09 -0.54
CA LEU A 69 -6.74 6.75 -0.44
C LEU A 69 -7.42 5.92 0.65
N ASP A 70 -7.71 6.51 1.81
CA ASP A 70 -8.44 5.84 2.89
C ASP A 70 -9.83 5.35 2.41
N GLU A 71 -10.54 6.16 1.61
CA GLU A 71 -11.82 5.79 1.00
C GLU A 71 -11.70 4.68 -0.05
N LEU A 72 -10.65 4.72 -0.89
CA LEU A 72 -10.41 3.68 -1.90
C LEU A 72 -10.07 2.32 -1.27
N GLU A 73 -9.24 2.33 -0.25
CA GLU A 73 -8.72 1.13 0.42
C GLU A 73 -9.68 0.64 1.54
N ASP A 74 -10.93 1.13 1.55
CA ASP A 74 -11.94 0.79 2.57
C ASP A 74 -11.37 0.83 4.00
N PHE A 75 -10.60 1.87 4.31
CA PHE A 75 -9.99 2.08 5.62
C PHE A 75 -10.87 3.00 6.49
N PHE A 76 -11.31 2.46 7.62
CA PHE A 76 -12.11 3.17 8.62
C PHE A 76 -11.33 3.25 9.94
N PRO A 77 -10.69 4.39 10.27
CA PRO A 77 -9.83 4.50 11.45
C PRO A 77 -10.56 4.19 12.76
N GLU A 78 -11.84 4.58 12.86
CA GLU A 78 -12.69 4.31 14.04
C GLU A 78 -13.25 2.88 14.08
N ARG A 79 -13.14 2.13 12.97
CA ARG A 79 -13.68 0.75 12.84
C ARG A 79 -12.68 -0.18 12.12
N PRO A 80 -11.50 -0.46 12.73
CA PRO A 80 -10.47 -1.27 12.08
C PRO A 80 -10.96 -2.66 11.66
N GLN A 81 -11.83 -3.31 12.44
CA GLN A 81 -12.39 -4.64 12.14
C GLN A 81 -13.29 -4.65 10.89
N SER A 82 -13.89 -3.50 10.56
CA SER A 82 -14.68 -3.31 9.35
C SER A 82 -13.83 -2.93 8.15
N SER A 83 -12.57 -2.53 8.36
CA SER A 83 -11.69 -2.07 7.29
C SER A 83 -11.16 -3.23 6.46
N LEU A 84 -11.08 -3.04 5.14
CA LEU A 84 -10.45 -4.01 4.24
C LEU A 84 -8.93 -3.98 4.39
N TYR A 85 -8.38 -2.77 4.48
CA TYR A 85 -6.98 -2.51 4.79
C TYR A 85 -6.86 -1.66 6.05
N ILE A 86 -5.76 -1.81 6.77
CA ILE A 86 -5.37 -0.96 7.90
C ILE A 86 -4.14 -0.14 7.53
N ARG A 87 -4.10 1.12 7.94
CA ARG A 87 -2.93 1.98 7.70
C ARG A 87 -1.90 1.76 8.80
N GLN A 88 -0.69 1.41 8.41
CA GLN A 88 0.46 1.28 9.31
C GLN A 88 1.59 2.19 8.86
N THR A 89 2.33 2.73 9.83
CA THR A 89 3.57 3.45 9.53
C THR A 89 4.71 2.46 9.47
N MET A 90 5.46 2.46 8.37
CA MET A 90 6.62 1.62 8.18
C MET A 90 7.78 2.46 7.66
N ASP A 91 9.00 2.08 8.01
CA ASP A 91 10.18 2.81 7.58
C ASP A 91 10.56 2.44 6.14
N THR A 92 10.84 3.47 5.35
CA THR A 92 11.41 3.33 4.00
C THR A 92 12.73 4.07 3.96
N ARG A 93 13.54 3.83 2.92
CA ARG A 93 14.76 4.61 2.63
C ARG A 93 14.49 6.11 2.43
N HIS A 94 13.22 6.50 2.23
CA HIS A 94 12.78 7.87 2.03
C HIS A 94 12.16 8.50 3.28
N GLY A 95 12.16 7.78 4.42
CA GLY A 95 11.51 8.14 5.67
C GLY A 95 10.28 7.29 5.97
N SER A 96 9.68 7.48 7.14
CA SER A 96 8.49 6.75 7.57
C SER A 96 7.30 7.09 6.67
N ALA A 97 6.66 6.05 6.12
CA ALA A 97 5.56 6.16 5.18
C ALA A 97 4.35 5.34 5.64
N TRP A 98 3.17 5.79 5.26
CA TRP A 98 1.94 5.01 5.42
C TRP A 98 1.90 3.88 4.40
N VAL A 99 1.53 2.70 4.88
CA VAL A 99 1.32 1.49 4.08
C VAL A 99 -0.06 0.93 4.43
N TYR A 100 -0.83 0.53 3.42
CA TYR A 100 -2.10 -0.16 3.61
C TYR A 100 -1.83 -1.66 3.74
N ILE A 101 -2.18 -2.27 4.87
CA ILE A 101 -1.98 -3.70 5.13
C ILE A 101 -3.33 -4.39 5.07
N TYR A 102 -3.40 -5.49 4.32
CA TYR A 102 -4.63 -6.24 4.13
C TYR A 102 -5.08 -6.88 5.45
N ASN A 103 -6.34 -6.65 5.83
CA ASN A 103 -6.87 -6.97 7.15
C ASN A 103 -7.87 -8.14 7.13
N ARG A 104 -7.79 -9.04 6.15
CA ARG A 104 -8.62 -10.26 6.08
C ARG A 104 -7.74 -11.50 5.92
N PRO A 105 -8.28 -12.70 6.23
CA PRO A 105 -7.54 -13.95 6.05
C PRO A 105 -7.13 -14.15 4.59
N VAL A 106 -5.89 -14.61 4.37
CA VAL A 106 -5.36 -14.98 3.05
C VAL A 106 -5.11 -16.47 2.95
N LYS A 107 -5.08 -17.00 1.72
CA LYS A 107 -4.65 -18.37 1.45
C LYS A 107 -3.22 -18.35 0.91
N THR A 108 -2.36 -19.26 1.36
CA THR A 108 -0.95 -19.35 0.94
C THR A 108 -0.76 -19.46 -0.57
N ILE A 109 -1.71 -20.08 -1.28
CA ILE A 109 -1.68 -20.22 -2.75
C ILE A 109 -1.74 -18.87 -3.50
N GLN A 110 -2.14 -17.79 -2.82
CA GLN A 110 -2.25 -16.46 -3.40
C GLN A 110 -0.94 -15.66 -3.31
N ARG A 111 0.10 -16.17 -2.64
CA ARG A 111 1.35 -15.42 -2.40
C ARG A 111 2.14 -15.19 -3.70
N LEU A 112 2.46 -13.94 -3.97
CA LEU A 112 3.30 -13.51 -5.09
C LEU A 112 4.78 -13.54 -4.69
N ARG A 113 5.49 -14.59 -5.12
CA ARG A 113 6.92 -14.78 -4.83
C ARG A 113 7.83 -13.71 -5.43
N SER A 114 7.36 -13.00 -6.46
CA SER A 114 8.08 -11.89 -7.10
C SER A 114 8.10 -10.61 -6.26
N GLY A 115 7.22 -10.49 -5.26
CA GLY A 115 7.10 -9.26 -4.47
C GLY A 115 6.63 -8.04 -5.27
N SER A 116 6.06 -8.25 -6.45
CA SER A 116 5.59 -7.17 -7.34
C SER A 116 4.26 -7.53 -8.00
N TRP A 117 3.35 -6.55 -8.04
CA TRP A 117 2.08 -6.55 -8.80
C TRP A 117 2.24 -5.95 -10.20
#